data_AF-A0A377NAK6-F1
#
_entry.id   AF-A0A377NAK6-F1
#
_cell.length_a   1.000
_cell.length_b   1.000
_cell.length_c   1.000
_cell.angle_alpha   90.00
_cell.angle_beta   90.00
_cell.angle_gamma   90.00
#
_symmetry.space_group_name_H-M   'P 1'
#
loop_
_entity.id
_entity.type
_entity.pdbx_description
1 polymer ?
#
loop_
_entity_poly.entity_id
_entity_poly.type
_entity_poly.pdbx_seq_one_letter_code
_entity_poly.pdbx_strand_id
1 'polypeptide(L)'
;MEGGNTSRATLAQAQTQLESTRASALEAQWQRAQLEHAIAVLIGKPPAQFTLTAREIKFTLPSIPPGLPSQLLQRRPDIAIAERNMASANAAVGVATAAYYPDLTLSASGGFASDAFHNLFSLPNRVWSLGRN
;
A
#
# COMPACT_ATOMS: atom_id res chain seq x y z
N MET A 1 -42.09 58.81 -13.99
CA MET A 1 -41.55 58.56 -12.63
C MET A 1 -41.31 57.06 -12.52
N GLU A 2 -40.13 56.55 -12.89
CA GLU A 2 -39.89 55.09 -13.01
C GLU A 2 -38.48 54.65 -12.60
N GLY A 3 -37.73 55.49 -11.87
CA GLY A 3 -36.34 55.19 -11.48
C GLY A 3 -36.15 54.61 -10.07
N GLY A 4 -37.18 54.62 -9.22
CA GLY A 4 -37.05 54.26 -7.80
C GLY A 4 -37.10 52.75 -7.51
N ASN A 5 -37.96 52.01 -8.22
CA ASN A 5 -38.13 50.57 -7.99
C ASN A 5 -37.03 49.73 -8.66
N THR A 6 -36.50 50.18 -9.80
CA THR A 6 -35.42 49.47 -10.51
C THR A 6 -34.13 49.51 -9.69
N SER A 7 -33.78 50.67 -9.12
CA SER A 7 -32.60 50.86 -8.27
C SER A 7 -32.62 49.97 -7.01
N ARG A 8 -33.77 49.87 -6.33
CA ARG A 8 -33.91 48.99 -5.15
C ARG A 8 -33.79 47.52 -5.50
N ALA A 9 -34.39 47.09 -6.61
CA ALA A 9 -34.27 45.71 -7.09
C ALA A 9 -32.82 45.37 -7.50
N THR A 10 -32.13 46.27 -8.20
CA THR A 10 -30.72 46.10 -8.57
C THR A 10 -29.80 46.05 -7.35
N LEU A 11 -30.03 46.90 -6.34
CA LEU A 11 -29.28 46.87 -5.08
C LEU A 11 -29.48 45.56 -4.31
N ALA A 12 -30.72 45.08 -4.21
CA ALA A 12 -31.02 43.79 -3.58
C ALA A 12 -30.37 42.62 -4.34
N GLN A 13 -30.38 42.66 -5.67
CA GLN A 13 -29.71 41.64 -6.50
C GLN A 13 -28.18 41.68 -6.32
N ALA A 14 -27.57 42.86 -6.26
CA ALA A 14 -26.15 43.03 -6.00
C ALA A 14 -25.75 42.54 -4.60
N GLN A 15 -26.58 42.78 -3.58
CA GLN A 15 -26.38 42.24 -2.23
C GLN A 15 -26.48 40.71 -2.20
N THR A 16 -27.50 40.13 -2.82
CA THR A 16 -27.62 38.66 -2.94
C THR A 16 -26.41 38.06 -3.64
N GLN A 17 -25.91 38.70 -4.71
CA GLN A 17 -24.71 38.25 -5.43
C GLN A 17 -23.44 38.35 -4.58
N LEU A 18 -23.32 39.40 -3.76
CA LEU A 18 -22.20 39.55 -2.83
C LEU A 18 -22.20 38.44 -1.78
N GLU A 19 -23.35 38.18 -1.16
CA GLU A 19 -23.47 37.15 -0.12
C GLU A 19 -23.30 35.74 -0.69
N SER A 20 -23.80 35.47 -1.91
CA SER A 20 -23.56 34.18 -2.58
C SER A 20 -22.07 33.98 -2.89
N THR A 21 -21.39 35.02 -3.38
CA THR A 21 -19.95 34.97 -3.67
C THR A 21 -19.14 34.78 -2.39
N ARG A 22 -19.53 35.41 -1.27
CA ARG A 22 -18.91 35.18 0.05
C ARG A 22 -19.08 33.74 0.51
N ALA A 23 -20.28 33.17 0.36
CA ALA A 23 -20.53 31.78 0.69
C ALA A 23 -19.64 30.83 -0.16
N SER A 24 -19.56 31.06 -1.48
CA SER A 24 -18.67 30.28 -2.36
C SER A 24 -17.19 30.43 -1.99
N ALA A 25 -16.76 31.61 -1.55
CA ALA A 25 -15.38 31.81 -1.10
C ALA A 25 -15.06 31.00 0.17
N LEU A 26 -15.99 30.94 1.13
CA LEU A 26 -15.85 30.10 2.33
C LEU A 26 -15.82 28.61 1.97
N GLU A 27 -16.69 28.18 1.07
CA GLU A 27 -16.72 26.80 0.58
C GLU A 27 -15.39 26.42 -0.10
N ALA A 28 -14.84 27.30 -0.93
CA ALA A 28 -13.53 27.09 -1.56
C ALA A 28 -12.39 27.00 -0.52
N GLN A 29 -12.44 27.79 0.56
CA GLN A 29 -11.47 27.67 1.66
C GLN A 29 -11.56 26.33 2.37
N TRP A 30 -12.77 25.83 2.62
CA TRP A 30 -12.98 24.50 3.21
C TRP A 30 -12.49 23.38 2.30
N GLN A 31 -12.82 23.43 1.00
CA GLN A 31 -12.34 22.45 0.02
C GLN A 31 -10.81 22.44 -0.03
N ARG A 32 -10.17 23.61 0.00
CA ARG A 32 -8.71 23.71 0.05
C ARG A 32 -8.15 23.06 1.31
N ALA A 33 -8.69 23.35 2.50
CA ALA A 33 -8.24 22.74 3.75
C ALA A 33 -8.38 21.20 3.71
N GLN A 34 -9.50 20.69 3.17
CA GLN A 34 -9.73 19.26 3.03
C GLN A 34 -8.71 18.59 2.09
N LEU A 35 -8.39 19.22 0.97
CA LEU A 35 -7.38 18.72 0.03
C LEU A 35 -5.97 18.81 0.61
N GLU A 36 -5.64 19.88 1.34
CA GLU A 36 -4.37 20.00 2.05
C GLU A 36 -4.20 18.88 3.09
N HIS A 37 -5.24 18.58 3.86
CA HIS A 37 -5.23 17.45 4.78
C HIS A 37 -5.10 16.10 4.06
N ALA A 38 -5.79 15.90 2.95
CA ALA A 38 -5.66 14.67 2.15
C ALA A 38 -4.24 14.49 1.61
N ILE A 39 -3.61 15.57 1.11
CA ILE A 39 -2.20 15.55 0.68
C ILE A 39 -1.29 15.24 1.86
N ALA A 40 -1.51 15.86 3.02
CA ALA A 40 -0.74 15.61 4.24
C ALA A 40 -0.75 14.11 4.61
N VAL A 41 -1.93 13.47 4.58
CA VAL A 41 -2.08 12.04 4.84
C VAL A 41 -1.34 11.21 3.78
N LEU A 42 -1.43 11.56 2.49
CA LEU A 42 -0.74 10.84 1.42
C LEU A 42 0.79 10.92 1.52
N ILE A 43 1.33 12.01 2.06
CA ILE A 43 2.78 12.17 2.30
C ILE A 43 3.21 11.72 3.71
N GLY A 44 2.30 11.17 4.51
CA GLY A 44 2.56 10.67 5.86
C GLY A 44 2.82 11.76 6.91
N LYS A 45 2.33 12.99 6.72
CA LYS A 45 2.46 14.09 7.68
C LYS A 45 1.15 14.35 8.43
N PRO A 46 1.21 14.78 9.70
CA PRO A 46 0.03 15.26 10.41
C PRO A 46 -0.60 16.45 9.67
N PRO A 47 -1.93 16.51 9.51
CA PRO A 47 -2.59 17.60 8.77
C PRO A 47 -2.26 19.00 9.31
N ALA A 48 -2.08 19.15 10.63
CA ALA A 48 -1.73 20.41 11.28
C ALA A 48 -0.31 20.92 10.93
N GLN A 49 0.56 20.08 10.37
CA GLN A 49 1.96 20.41 10.04
C GLN A 49 2.18 20.63 8.53
N PHE A 50 1.13 20.56 7.72
CA PHE A 50 1.20 20.72 6.28
C PHE A 50 0.33 21.90 5.85
N THR A 51 0.90 22.78 5.02
CA THR A 51 0.15 23.86 4.36
C THR A 51 0.66 24.03 2.95
N LEU A 52 -0.24 24.35 2.02
CA LEU A 52 0.09 24.56 0.62
C LEU A 52 -0.10 26.04 0.26
N THR A 53 0.98 26.75 -0.07
CA THR A 53 0.88 28.16 -0.48
C THR A 53 0.17 28.27 -1.83
N ALA A 54 -0.75 29.24 -1.95
CA ALA A 54 -1.41 29.54 -3.22
C ALA A 54 -0.37 29.93 -4.28
N ARG A 55 -0.31 29.15 -5.36
CA ARG A 55 0.59 29.39 -6.50
C ARG A 55 -0.11 29.02 -7.79
N GLU A 56 0.11 29.79 -8.84
CA GLU A 56 -0.27 29.36 -10.19
C GLU A 56 0.56 28.14 -10.59
N ILE A 57 -0.11 27.01 -10.79
CA ILE A 57 0.53 25.77 -11.25
C ILE A 57 0.43 25.72 -12.77
N LYS A 58 1.58 25.81 -13.46
CA LYS A 58 1.67 25.52 -14.89
C LYS A 58 1.91 24.03 -15.07
N PHE A 59 0.88 23.27 -15.43
CA PHE A 59 1.02 21.86 -15.75
C PHE A 59 1.55 21.68 -17.17
N THR A 60 2.79 21.23 -17.30
CA THR A 60 3.29 20.65 -18.55
C THR A 60 3.06 19.14 -18.49
N LEU A 61 2.15 18.63 -19.32
CA LEU A 61 1.94 17.19 -19.44
C LEU A 61 3.19 16.54 -20.04
N PRO A 62 3.74 15.48 -19.43
CA PRO A 62 4.82 14.72 -20.04
C PRO A 62 4.30 13.99 -21.28
N SER A 63 5.12 13.88 -22.32
CA SER A 63 4.78 13.10 -23.50
C SER A 63 4.66 11.62 -23.10
N ILE A 64 3.47 11.04 -23.22
CA ILE A 64 3.26 9.60 -23.01
C ILE A 64 3.82 8.87 -24.24
N PRO A 65 4.86 8.04 -24.11
CA PRO A 65 5.38 7.28 -25.24
C PRO A 65 4.35 6.23 -25.68
N PRO A 66 4.10 6.05 -26.99
CA PRO A 66 3.24 4.97 -27.48
C PRO A 66 3.96 3.63 -27.28
N GLY A 67 3.70 2.96 -26.15
CA GLY A 67 4.19 1.61 -25.89
C GLY A 67 3.35 0.58 -26.64
N LEU A 68 4.00 -0.36 -27.34
CA LEU A 68 3.32 -1.54 -27.89
C LEU A 68 2.65 -2.34 -26.75
N PRO A 69 1.46 -2.95 -26.97
CA PRO A 69 0.65 -3.56 -25.91
C PRO A 69 1.39 -4.55 -25.02
N SER A 70 2.35 -5.31 -25.56
CA SER A 70 3.09 -6.35 -24.85
C SER A 70 4.08 -5.80 -23.80
N GLN A 71 4.70 -4.64 -24.05
CA GLN A 71 5.62 -4.03 -23.09
C GLN A 71 4.90 -3.36 -21.92
N LEU A 72 3.64 -2.93 -22.11
CA LEU A 72 2.80 -2.40 -21.04
C LEU A 72 2.40 -3.49 -20.02
N LEU A 73 2.17 -4.73 -20.48
CA LEU A 73 1.84 -5.85 -19.59
C LEU A 73 3.01 -6.18 -18.63
N GLN A 74 4.25 -6.13 -19.11
CA GLN A 74 5.45 -6.40 -18.29
C GLN A 74 5.76 -5.30 -17.27
N ARG A 75 5.29 -4.07 -17.49
CA ARG A 75 5.51 -2.93 -16.58
C ARG A 75 4.41 -2.78 -15.53
N ARG A 76 3.32 -3.54 -15.66
CA ARG A 76 2.15 -3.46 -14.78
C ARG A 76 2.35 -4.34 -13.54
N PRO A 77 2.57 -3.75 -12.35
CA PRO A 77 2.85 -4.52 -11.13
C PRO A 77 1.67 -5.43 -10.73
N ASP A 78 0.44 -5.07 -11.10
CA ASP A 78 -0.76 -5.87 -10.89
C ASP A 78 -0.74 -7.21 -11.65
N ILE A 79 -0.18 -7.23 -12.87
CA ILE A 79 -0.05 -8.47 -13.66
C ILE A 79 1.06 -9.35 -13.10
N ALA A 80 2.18 -8.76 -12.67
CA ALA A 80 3.26 -9.51 -12.02
C ALA A 80 2.77 -10.22 -10.74
N ILE A 81 1.90 -9.59 -9.96
CA ILE A 81 1.27 -10.22 -8.78
C ILE A 81 0.37 -11.39 -9.21
N ALA A 82 -0.46 -11.21 -10.24
CA ALA A 82 -1.34 -12.28 -10.74
C ALA A 82 -0.54 -13.49 -11.25
N GLU A 83 0.56 -13.27 -11.98
CA GLU A 83 1.46 -14.33 -12.44
C GLU A 83 2.09 -15.09 -11.25
N ARG A 84 2.55 -14.37 -10.22
CA ARG A 84 3.14 -15.00 -9.02
C ARG A 84 2.12 -15.81 -8.24
N ASN A 85 0.88 -15.34 -8.16
CA ASN A 85 -0.22 -16.08 -7.53
C ASN A 85 -0.57 -17.36 -8.31
N MET A 86 -0.57 -17.31 -9.64
CA MET A 86 -0.74 -18.50 -10.47
C MET A 86 0.41 -19.49 -10.25
N ALA A 87 1.66 -18.99 -10.24
CA ALA A 87 2.84 -19.82 -10.02
C ALA A 87 2.82 -20.51 -8.64
N SER A 88 2.41 -19.80 -7.57
CA SER A 88 2.27 -20.41 -6.24
C SER A 88 1.17 -21.46 -6.18
N ALA A 89 0.03 -21.23 -6.86
CA ALA A 89 -1.03 -22.22 -6.95
C ALA A 89 -0.57 -23.48 -7.70
N ASN A 90 0.18 -23.33 -8.80
CA ASN A 90 0.75 -24.44 -9.53
C ASN A 90 1.78 -25.23 -8.69
N ALA A 91 2.63 -24.53 -7.93
CA ALA A 91 3.56 -25.17 -7.00
C ALA A 91 2.82 -25.98 -5.92
N ALA A 92 1.70 -25.49 -5.41
CA ALA A 92 0.87 -26.22 -4.44
C ALA A 92 0.30 -27.52 -5.01
N VAL A 93 -0.07 -27.54 -6.30
CA VAL A 93 -0.47 -28.78 -6.99
C VAL A 93 0.70 -29.77 -7.06
N GLY A 94 1.92 -29.29 -7.32
CA GLY A 94 3.13 -30.11 -7.29
C GLY A 94 3.40 -30.73 -5.91
N VAL A 95 3.26 -29.95 -4.84
CA VAL A 95 3.35 -30.44 -3.45
C VAL A 95 2.27 -31.48 -3.16
N ALA A 96 1.02 -31.22 -3.55
CA ALA A 96 -0.06 -32.18 -3.37
C ALA A 96 0.18 -33.48 -4.15
N THR A 97 0.77 -33.38 -5.35
CA THR A 97 1.14 -34.55 -6.16
C THR A 97 2.31 -35.32 -5.54
N ALA A 98 3.28 -34.61 -4.94
CA ALA A 98 4.41 -35.24 -4.25
C ALA A 98 3.95 -36.09 -3.04
N ALA A 99 2.80 -35.78 -2.44
CA ALA A 99 2.22 -36.57 -1.36
C ALA A 99 1.77 -37.99 -1.77
N TYR A 100 1.72 -38.32 -3.07
CA TYR A 100 1.53 -39.69 -3.53
C TYR A 100 2.80 -40.56 -3.40
N TYR A 101 3.96 -39.93 -3.24
CA TYR A 101 5.24 -40.63 -3.08
C TYR A 101 5.57 -40.80 -1.59
N PRO A 102 6.37 -41.82 -1.24
CA PRO A 102 6.82 -41.99 0.13
C PRO A 102 7.69 -40.81 0.56
N ASP A 103 7.35 -40.21 1.69
CA ASP A 103 8.22 -39.25 2.36
C ASP A 103 9.38 -40.00 3.03
N LEU A 104 10.61 -39.48 2.86
CA LEU A 104 11.80 -40.00 3.51
C LEU A 104 12.35 -38.95 4.47
N THR A 105 11.99 -39.05 5.74
CA THR A 105 12.55 -38.22 6.79
C THR A 105 13.71 -38.94 7.48
N LEU A 106 14.92 -38.38 7.38
CA LEU A 106 16.12 -38.88 8.04
C LEU A 106 16.39 -38.07 9.31
N SER A 107 16.51 -38.76 10.44
CA SER A 107 16.81 -38.16 11.74
C SER A 107 18.12 -38.69 12.30
N ALA A 108 18.89 -37.80 12.92
CA ALA A 108 20.14 -38.12 13.59
C ALA A 108 20.16 -37.45 14.96
N SER A 109 20.61 -38.16 15.99
CA SER A 109 20.82 -37.60 17.33
C SER A 109 22.12 -38.13 17.92
N GLY A 110 22.71 -37.35 18.84
CA GLY A 110 23.96 -37.69 19.51
C GLY A 110 24.04 -37.01 20.87
N GLY A 111 24.73 -37.66 21.80
CA GLY A 111 24.84 -37.18 23.17
C GLY A 111 25.78 -38.05 23.99
N PHE A 112 25.67 -37.91 25.31
CA PHE A 112 26.43 -38.69 26.26
C PHE A 112 25.47 -39.41 27.21
N ALA A 113 25.71 -40.69 27.46
CA ALA A 113 24.96 -41.48 28.43
C ALA A 113 25.95 -42.13 29.41
N SER A 114 25.75 -41.89 30.71
CA SER A 114 26.61 -42.45 31.76
C SER A 114 25.85 -42.60 33.07
N ASP A 115 26.10 -43.69 33.79
CA ASP A 115 25.58 -43.91 35.14
C ASP A 115 26.31 -43.07 36.21
N ALA A 116 27.46 -42.47 35.89
CA ALA A 116 28.26 -41.67 36.83
C ALA A 116 28.76 -40.35 36.20
N PHE A 117 28.51 -39.23 36.89
CA PHE A 117 28.79 -37.88 36.38
C PHE A 117 30.26 -37.64 35.98
N HIS A 118 31.22 -38.21 36.72
CA HIS A 118 32.65 -38.03 36.44
C HIS A 118 33.11 -38.68 35.11
N ASN A 119 32.33 -39.62 34.57
CA ASN A 119 32.62 -40.29 33.29
C ASN A 119 31.75 -39.78 32.15
N LEU A 120 30.88 -38.78 32.37
CA LEU A 120 29.88 -38.35 31.39
C LEU A 120 30.50 -37.93 30.05
N PHE A 121 31.63 -37.23 30.05
CA PHE A 121 32.29 -36.75 28.83
C PHE A 121 33.38 -37.69 28.29
N SER A 122 33.45 -38.94 28.79
CA SER A 122 34.45 -39.92 28.33
C SER A 122 34.13 -40.45 26.94
N LEU A 123 35.15 -40.90 26.20
CA LEU A 123 35.00 -41.45 24.85
C LEU A 123 33.99 -42.62 24.76
N PRO A 124 33.97 -43.59 25.71
CA PRO A 124 33.01 -44.69 25.69
C PRO A 124 31.55 -44.28 25.93
N ASN A 125 31.32 -43.14 26.59
CA ASN A 125 29.97 -42.70 26.97
C ASN A 125 29.27 -41.85 25.91
N ARG A 126 29.86 -41.73 24.71
CA ARG A 126 29.19 -41.11 23.56
C ARG A 126 28.17 -42.07 22.97
N VAL A 127 26.94 -41.60 22.86
CA VAL A 127 25.85 -42.30 22.18
C VAL A 127 25.42 -41.51 20.97
N TRP A 128 25.09 -42.21 19.90
CA TRP A 128 24.54 -41.62 18.68
C TRP A 128 23.49 -42.57 18.11
N SER A 129 22.49 -42.00 17.42
CA SER A 129 21.47 -42.77 16.71
C SER A 129 21.16 -42.11 15.37
N LEU A 130 20.92 -42.94 14.37
CA LEU A 130 20.49 -42.53 13.04
C LEU A 130 19.27 -43.39 12.68
N GLY A 131 18.17 -42.76 12.27
CA GLY A 131 16.92 -43.48 12.01
C GLY A 131 16.00 -42.75 11.03
N ARG A 132 15.09 -43.51 10.42
CA ARG A 132 14.01 -43.02 9.56
C ARG A 132 12.70 -43.01 10.34
N ASN A 133 11.92 -41.93 10.22
CA ASN A 133 10.50 -41.90 10.61
C ASN A 133 9.61 -42.08 9.37
#